data_AF-A0A268EIY6-F1
#
_entry.id   AF-A0A268EIY6-F1
#
_cell.length_a   1.000
_cell.length_b   1.000
_cell.length_c   1.000
_cell.angle_alpha   90.00
_cell.angle_beta   90.00
_cell.angle_gamma   90.00
#
_symmetry.space_group_name_H-M   'P 1'
#
loop_
_entity.id
_entity.type
_entity.pdbx_description
1 polymer ?
#
loop_
_entity_poly.entity_id
_entity_poly.type
_entity_poly.pdbx_seq_one_letter_code
_entity_poly.pdbx_strand_id
1 'polypeptide(L)' 'MNSVVSFPEKKHVDPLANLKQQIQNRFGVSLCEYAGYGNNGKRSPEVQSKIERAMKKETLKMASKLLNTVDH' A
#
# COMPACT_ATOMS: atom_id res chain seq x y z
N MET A 1 9.29 46.27 22.21
CA MET A 1 9.36 45.37 21.04
C MET A 1 8.99 43.97 21.52
N ASN A 2 7.77 43.50 21.25
CA ASN A 2 7.33 42.16 21.68
C ASN A 2 7.73 41.16 20.60
N SER A 3 8.74 40.34 20.90
CA SER A 3 9.16 39.24 20.02
C SER A 3 8.27 38.04 20.31
N VAL A 4 7.40 37.69 19.36
CA VAL A 4 6.53 36.52 19.46
C VAL A 4 7.39 35.30 19.15
N VAL A 5 7.65 34.48 20.16
CA VAL A 5 8.35 33.20 19.97
C VAL A 5 7.38 32.24 19.28
N SER A 6 7.46 32.14 17.95
CA SER A 6 6.70 31.17 17.17
C SER A 6 7.22 29.77 17.47
N PHE A 7 6.35 28.90 17.98
CA PHE A 7 6.67 27.48 18.19
C PHE A 7 6.88 26.79 16.83
N PRO A 8 7.83 25.83 16.73
CA PRO A 8 8.08 25.11 15.49
C PRO A 8 6.82 24.33 15.08
N GLU A 9 6.29 24.63 13.90
CA GLU A 9 5.19 23.86 13.31
C GLU A 9 5.59 22.39 13.22
N LYS A 10 4.86 21.53 13.93
CA LYS A 10 4.96 20.09 13.73
C LYS A 10 4.56 19.80 12.29
N LYS A 11 5.53 19.43 11.45
CA LYS A 11 5.27 18.94 10.10
C LYS A 11 4.19 17.88 10.18
N HIS A 12 3.08 18.10 9.50
CA HIS A 12 1.93 17.20 9.50
C HIS A 12 2.34 15.93 8.75
N VAL A 13 2.85 14.94 9.47
CA VAL A 13 3.23 13.64 8.91
C VAL A 13 1.95 12.86 8.69
N ASP A 14 1.58 12.61 7.43
CA ASP A 14 0.45 11.75 7.10
C ASP A 14 0.72 10.34 7.68
N PRO A 15 -0.06 9.88 8.67
CA PRO A 15 0.22 8.64 9.38
C PRO A 15 0.09 7.41 8.47
N LEU A 16 -0.57 7.54 7.32
CA LEU A 16 -0.81 6.49 6.35
C LEU A 16 0.14 6.58 5.14
N ALA A 17 1.09 7.52 5.11
CA ALA A 17 2.00 7.70 3.98
C ALA A 17 2.76 6.41 3.64
N ASN A 18 3.24 5.71 4.67
CA ASN A 18 3.95 4.44 4.50
C ASN A 18 3.03 3.36 3.90
N LEU A 19 1.81 3.24 4.41
CA LEU A 19 0.82 2.28 3.91
C LEU A 19 0.43 2.57 2.46
N LYS A 20 0.19 3.84 2.12
CA LYS A 20 -0.09 4.31 0.75
C LYS A 20 1.03 3.89 -0.21
N GLN A 21 2.28 4.16 0.18
CA GLN A 21 3.46 3.80 -0.61
C GLN A 21 3.58 2.28 -0.79
N GLN A 22 3.38 1.48 0.26
CA GLN A 22 3.48 0.03 0.18
C GLN A 22 2.42 -0.58 -0.74
N ILE A 23 1.17 -0.14 -0.64
CA ILE A 23 0.08 -0.64 -1.49
C ILE A 23 0.33 -0.27 -2.94
N GLN A 24 0.77 0.97 -3.19
CA GLN A 24 1.13 1.41 -4.54
C GLN A 24 2.28 0.57 -5.11
N ASN A 25 3.33 0.30 -4.33
CA ASN A 25 4.47 -0.49 -4.79
C ASN A 25 4.13 -1.96 -5.04
N ARG A 26 3.28 -2.57 -4.21
CA ARG A 26 2.92 -4.00 -4.34
C ARG A 26 1.87 -4.26 -5.41
N PHE A 27 0.82 -3.45 -5.45
CA PHE A 27 -0.37 -3.71 -6.25
C PHE A 27 -0.49 -2.79 -7.46
N GLY A 28 0.30 -1.72 -7.54
CA GLY A 28 0.22 -0.74 -8.62
C GLY A 28 -1.08 0.06 -8.63
N VAL A 29 -1.75 0.16 -7.48
CA VAL A 29 -3.02 0.87 -7.30
C VAL A 29 -2.94 1.78 -6.08
N SER A 30 -3.72 2.85 -6.09
CA SER A 30 -3.75 3.80 -4.97
C SER A 30 -4.46 3.18 -3.75
N LEU A 31 -4.16 3.66 -2.54
CA LEU A 31 -4.85 3.20 -1.31
C LEU A 31 -6.38 3.35 -1.42
N CYS A 32 -6.87 4.44 -2.02
CA CYS A 32 -8.31 4.66 -2.22
C CYS A 32 -8.93 3.60 -3.14
N GLU A 33 -8.27 3.28 -4.25
CA GLU A 33 -8.71 2.24 -5.18
C GLU A 33 -8.65 0.85 -4.55
N TYR A 34 -7.58 0.58 -3.80
CA TYR A 34 -7.43 -0.63 -3.01
C TYR A 34 -8.51 -0.76 -1.92
N ALA A 35 -8.97 0.35 -1.34
CA ALA A 35 -10.05 0.35 -0.35
C ALA A 35 -11.45 0.34 -0.99
N GLY A 36 -11.58 0.49 -2.31
CA GLY A 36 -12.89 0.65 -2.97
C GLY A 36 -13.58 1.97 -2.60
N TYR A 37 -12.80 2.98 -2.21
CA TYR A 37 -13.30 4.29 -1.80
C TYR A 37 -13.91 5.00 -3.01
N GLY A 38 -15.19 5.38 -2.92
CA GLY A 38 -15.93 6.05 -4.00
C GLY A 38 -16.80 5.16 -4.88
N ASN A 39 -16.82 3.83 -4.69
CA ASN A 39 -17.64 2.91 -5.48
C ASN A 39 -18.42 1.93 -4.59
N ASN A 40 -19.19 2.45 -3.63
CA ASN A 40 -19.96 1.68 -2.63
C ASN A 40 -19.11 0.64 -1.85
N GLY A 41 -17.83 0.93 -1.61
CA GLY A 41 -16.90 0.00 -0.97
C GLY A 41 -16.49 -1.18 -1.86
N LYS A 42 -16.87 -1.18 -3.14
CA LYS A 42 -16.49 -2.20 -4.12
C LYS A 42 -15.33 -1.70 -4.96
N ARG A 43 -14.37 -2.58 -5.23
CA ARG A 43 -13.27 -2.29 -6.16
C ARG A 43 -13.78 -2.43 -7.59
N SER A 44 -13.29 -1.58 -8.49
CA SER A 44 -13.51 -1.79 -9.92
C SER A 44 -12.92 -3.14 -10.36
N PRO A 45 -13.54 -3.84 -11.33
CA PRO A 45 -13.06 -5.15 -11.79
C PRO A 45 -11.61 -5.11 -12.28
N GLU A 46 -11.18 -4.00 -12.89
CA GLU A 46 -9.79 -3.80 -13.33
C GLU A 46 -8.80 -3.73 -12.14
N VAL A 47 -9.18 -3.01 -11.07
CA VAL A 47 -8.38 -2.89 -9.84
C VAL A 47 -8.32 -4.23 -9.13
N GLN A 48 -9.44 -4.94 -9.05
CA GLN A 48 -9.51 -6.29 -8.49
C GLN A 48 -8.58 -7.24 -9.25
N SER A 49 -8.60 -7.22 -10.59
CA SER A 49 -7.72 -8.05 -11.42
C SER A 49 -6.23 -7.74 -11.20
N LYS A 50 -5.86 -6.46 -11.09
CA LYS A 50 -4.48 -6.05 -10.77
C LYS A 50 -4.02 -6.60 -9.41
N ILE A 51 -4.87 -6.50 -8.40
CA ILE A 51 -4.58 -7.02 -7.05
C ILE A 51 -4.43 -8.54 -7.11
N GLU A 52 -5.35 -9.27 -7.76
CA GLU A 52 -5.28 -10.72 -7.88
C GLU A 52 -4.01 -11.19 -8.59
N ARG A 53 -3.60 -10.50 -9.67
CA ARG A 53 -2.36 -10.82 -10.38
C ARG A 53 -1.12 -10.62 -9.52
N ALA A 54 -1.07 -9.52 -8.75
CA ALA A 54 0.01 -9.25 -7.83
C ALA A 54 0.07 -10.30 -6.70
N MET A 55 -1.09 -10.66 -6.13
CA MET A 55 -1.20 -11.71 -5.10
C MET A 55 -0.73 -13.07 -5.62
N LYS A 56 -1.18 -13.49 -6.81
CA LYS A 56 -0.74 -14.76 -7.43
C LYS A 56 0.78 -14.79 -7.62
N LYS A 57 1.39 -13.67 -8.03
CA LYS A 57 2.85 -13.56 -8.19
C LYS A 57 3.58 -13.68 -6.85
N GLU A 58 3.08 -13.02 -5.80
CA GLU A 58 3.64 -13.14 -4.44
C GLU A 58 3.51 -14.58 -3.92
N THR A 59 2.36 -15.22 -4.08
CA THR A 59 2.12 -16.61 -3.69
C THR A 59 3.06 -17.58 -4.39
N LEU A 60 3.25 -17.44 -5.71
CA LEU A 60 4.19 -18.28 -6.47
C LEU A 60 5.64 -18.07 -6.01
N LYS A 61 6.03 -16.83 -5.71
CA LYS A 61 7.36 -16.53 -5.17
C LYS A 61 7.57 -17.17 -3.79
N MET A 62 6.56 -17.17 -2.93
CA MET A 62 6.61 -17.85 -1.63
C MET A 62 6.66 -19.37 -1.77
N ALA A 63 5.83 -19.95 -2.65
CA ALA A 63 5.84 -21.37 -2.94
C ALA A 63 7.20 -21.82 -3.50
N SER A 64 7.78 -21.05 -4.42
CA SER A 64 9.13 -21.31 -4.95
C SER A 64 10.20 -21.23 -3.87
N LYS A 65 10.12 -20.28 -2.93
CA LYS A 65 11.03 -20.23 -1.79
C LYS A 65 10.88 -21.46 -0.89
N LEU A 66 9.64 -21.84 -0.54
CA LEU A 66 9.38 -23.01 0.28
C LEU A 66 9.92 -24.30 -0.36
N LEU A 67 9.70 -24.49 -1.66
CA LEU A 67 10.22 -25.65 -2.38
C LEU A 67 11.75 -25.66 -2.40
N ASN A 68 12.40 -24.52 -2.59
CA ASN A 68 13.87 -24.41 -2.56
C ASN A 68 14.46 -24.57 -1.14
N THR A 69 13.68 -24.38 -0.08
CA THR A 69 14.16 -24.58 1.30
C THR A 69 14.12 -26.05 1.74
N VAL A 70 13.29 -26.89 1.09
CA VAL A 70 13.14 -28.30 1.47
C VAL A 70 14.24 -29.20 0.86
N ASP A 71 14.97 -28.72 -0.14
CA ASP A 71 16.04 -29.45 -0.84
C ASP A 71 17.45 -29.23 -0.23
N HIS A 72 17.56 -28.54 0.92
CA HIS A 72 18.83 -28.23 1.59
C HIS A 72 18.95 -28.87 2.97
#